data_AF-A0AAU8AFZ7-F1
#
_entry.id   AF-A0AAU8AFZ7-F1
#
_cell.length_a   1.000
_cell.length_b   1.000
_cell.length_c   1.000
_cell.angle_alpha   90.00
_cell.angle_beta   90.00
_cell.angle_gamma   90.00
#
_symmetry.space_group_name_H-M   'P 1'
#
loop_
_entity.id
_entity.type
_entity.pdbx_description
1 polymer ?
#
loop_
_entity_poly.entity_id
_entity_poly.type
_entity_poly.pdbx_seq_one_letter_code
_entity_poly.pdbx_strand_id
1 'polypeptide(L)' 'MNWQSITRNWGLTVEHLAQRFPHVDADALRAERADHAEVARHIAERHDLTQLEAERELDDWVFAQGATQQLDRLAG' A
#
# COMPACT_ATOMS: atom_id res chain seq x y z
N MET A 1 -2.66 11.86 -2.21
CA MET A 1 -3.84 10.99 -2.43
C MET A 1 -4.29 10.45 -1.08
N ASN A 2 -5.56 10.09 -0.88
CA ASN A 2 -6.04 9.57 0.41
C ASN A 2 -6.13 8.04 0.37
N TRP A 3 -5.73 7.37 1.45
CA TRP A 3 -5.84 5.91 1.63
C TRP A 3 -7.21 5.35 1.23
N GLN A 4 -8.29 6.05 1.56
CA GLN A 4 -9.66 5.66 1.22
C GLN A 4 -9.93 5.59 -0.30
N SER A 5 -9.21 6.40 -1.09
CA SER A 5 -9.33 6.37 -2.55
C SER A 5 -8.60 5.18 -3.16
N ILE A 6 -7.49 4.75 -2.55
CA ILE A 6 -6.68 3.62 -3.02
C ILE A 6 -7.37 2.30 -2.66
N THR A 7 -7.81 2.18 -1.42
CA THR A 7 -8.51 0.98 -0.91
C THR A 7 -9.87 0.72 -1.56
N ARG A 8 -10.42 1.69 -2.32
CA ARG A 8 -11.59 1.49 -3.18
C ARG A 8 -11.37 0.37 -4.21
N ASN A 9 -10.13 0.15 -4.64
CA ASN A 9 -9.75 -0.99 -5.47
C ASN A 9 -8.68 -1.82 -4.75
N TRP A 10 -9.08 -2.43 -3.63
CA TRP A 10 -8.19 -3.18 -2.75
C TRP A 10 -7.47 -4.32 -3.48
N GLY A 11 -8.13 -5.04 -4.37
CA GLY A 11 -7.51 -6.12 -5.16
C GLY A 11 -6.27 -5.65 -5.93
N LEU A 12 -6.39 -4.57 -6.71
CA LEU A 12 -5.27 -3.97 -7.45
C LEU A 12 -4.22 -3.34 -6.52
N THR A 13 -4.68 -2.71 -5.42
CA THR A 13 -3.81 -2.12 -4.41
C THR A 13 -2.86 -3.16 -3.82
N VAL A 14 -3.38 -4.34 -3.48
CA VAL A 14 -2.57 -5.42 -2.92
C VAL A 14 -1.55 -5.95 -3.93
N GLU A 15 -1.88 -6.02 -5.22
CA GLU A 15 -0.92 -6.40 -6.25
C GLU A 15 0.23 -5.39 -6.36
N HIS A 16 -0.07 -4.09 -6.31
CA HIS A 16 0.97 -3.06 -6.32
C HIS A 16 1.78 -3.03 -5.02
N LEU A 17 1.16 -3.32 -3.87
CA LEU A 17 1.86 -3.47 -2.59
C LEU A 17 2.83 -4.66 -2.64
N ALA A 18 2.40 -5.81 -3.14
CA ALA A 18 3.25 -7.00 -3.29
C ALA A 18 4.43 -6.77 -4.25
N GLN A 19 4.27 -5.91 -5.26
CA GLN A 19 5.38 -5.49 -6.12
C GLN A 19 6.39 -4.58 -5.41
N ARG A 20 5.93 -3.70 -4.51
CA ARG A 20 6.80 -2.79 -3.74
C ARG A 20 7.46 -3.47 -2.53
N PHE A 21 6.75 -4.41 -1.90
CA PHE A 21 7.09 -5.10 -0.67
C PHE A 21 7.13 -6.62 -0.92
N PRO A 22 8.29 -7.18 -1.35
CA PRO A 22 8.38 -8.55 -1.83
C PRO A 22 8.15 -9.65 -0.77
N HIS A 23 8.07 -9.30 0.52
CA HIS A 23 7.81 -10.24 1.61
C HIS A 23 6.40 -10.13 2.19
N VAL A 24 5.58 -9.22 1.66
CA VAL A 24 4.19 -9.06 2.09
C VAL A 24 3.35 -10.19 1.49
N ASP A 25 2.48 -10.75 2.32
CA ASP A 25 1.59 -11.83 1.91
C ASP A 25 0.33 -11.24 1.28
N ALA A 26 0.29 -11.22 -0.05
CA ALA A 26 -0.79 -10.64 -0.82
C ALA A 26 -2.15 -11.33 -0.56
N ASP A 27 -2.15 -12.63 -0.26
CA ASP A 27 -3.39 -13.34 0.01
C ASP A 27 -3.93 -12.99 1.39
N ALA A 28 -3.04 -12.90 2.39
CA ALA A 28 -3.38 -12.41 3.72
C ALA A 28 -3.90 -10.97 3.68
N LEU A 29 -3.23 -10.07 2.95
CA LEU A 29 -3.70 -8.68 2.80
C LEU A 29 -5.05 -8.57 2.10
N ARG A 30 -5.33 -9.42 1.09
CA ARG A 30 -6.65 -9.44 0.45
C ARG A 30 -7.76 -9.88 1.41
N ALA A 31 -7.45 -10.77 2.35
CA ALA A 31 -8.38 -11.26 3.37
C ALA A 31 -8.53 -10.27 4.54
N GLU A 32 -7.49 -9.49 4.84
CA GLU A 32 -7.53 -8.43 5.86
C GLU A 32 -8.35 -7.22 5.41
N ARG A 33 -8.88 -6.47 6.40
CA ARG A 33 -9.51 -5.18 6.11
C ARG A 33 -8.44 -4.22 5.62
N ALA A 34 -8.80 -3.39 4.64
CA ALA A 34 -7.96 -2.33 4.10
C ALA A 34 -7.78 -1.15 5.09
N ASP A 35 -7.45 -1.46 6.34
CA ASP A 35 -7.12 -0.48 7.37
C ASP A 35 -5.63 -0.15 7.29
N HIS A 36 -5.30 1.15 7.34
CA HIS A 36 -3.94 1.62 7.15
C HIS A 36 -2.99 1.07 8.23
N ALA A 37 -3.44 1.04 9.49
CA ALA A 37 -2.60 0.62 10.60
C ALA A 37 -2.33 -0.89 10.58
N GLU A 38 -3.33 -1.70 10.20
CA GLU A 38 -3.20 -3.15 10.07
C GLU A 38 -2.25 -3.52 8.92
N VAL A 39 -2.37 -2.85 7.77
CA VAL A 39 -1.47 -3.07 6.63
C VAL A 39 -0.04 -2.65 6.98
N ALA A 40 0.14 -1.51 7.65
CA ALA A 40 1.45 -1.09 8.11
C ALA A 40 2.04 -2.07 9.13
N ARG A 41 1.23 -2.64 10.03
CA ARG A 41 1.68 -3.68 10.96
C ARG A 41 2.15 -4.94 10.22
N HIS A 42 1.38 -5.39 9.23
CA HIS A 42 1.76 -6.54 8.41
C HIS A 42 3.10 -6.30 7.68
N ILE A 43 3.30 -5.10 7.14
CA ILE A 43 4.58 -4.72 6.50
C ILE A 43 5.72 -4.72 7.53
N ALA A 44 5.49 -4.13 8.71
CA ALA A 44 6.47 -4.08 9.79
C ALA A 44 6.96 -5.47 10.20
N GLU A 45 6.03 -6.41 10.42
CA GLU A 45 6.32 -7.79 10.81
C GLU A 45 7.11 -8.56 9.73
N ARG A 46 6.87 -8.27 8.45
CA ARG A 46 7.51 -8.98 7.33
C ARG A 46 8.86 -8.40 6.91
N HIS A 47 9.10 -7.12 7.22
CA HIS A 47 10.28 -6.38 6.79
C HIS A 47 11.23 -6.01 7.93
N ASP A 48 10.98 -6.49 9.15
CA ASP A 48 11.76 -6.15 10.36
C ASP A 48 11.82 -4.63 10.58
N LEU A 49 10.73 -3.94 10.25
CA LEU A 49 10.59 -2.50 10.42
C LEU A 49 9.83 -2.21 11.72
N THR A 50 10.03 -1.02 12.28
CA THR A 50 9.13 -0.51 13.31
C THR A 50 7.78 -0.14 12.68
N GLN A 51 6.72 -0.14 13.49
CA GLN A 51 5.38 0.32 13.07
C GLN A 51 5.44 1.71 12.40
N LEU A 52 6.23 2.64 12.97
CA LEU A 52 6.37 3.99 12.46
C LEU A 52 7.07 4.03 11.08
N GLU A 53 8.07 3.18 10.87
CA GLU A 53 8.77 3.09 9.58
C GLU A 53 7.85 2.49 8.51
N ALA A 54 7.11 1.44 8.85
CA ALA A 54 6.16 0.84 7.93
C ALA A 54 5.00 1.79 7.58
N GLU A 55 4.50 2.56 8.54
CA GLU A 55 3.50 3.61 8.29
C GLU A 55 4.04 4.67 7.34
N ARG A 56 5.29 5.14 7.54
CA ARG A 56 5.93 6.11 6.64
C ARG A 56 6.13 5.55 5.24
N GLU A 57 6.62 4.32 5.10
CA GLU A 57 6.78 3.71 3.79
C GLU A 57 5.43 3.51 3.07
N LEU A 58 4.38 3.17 3.83
CA LEU A 58 3.04 3.03 3.30
C LEU A 58 2.49 4.38 2.83
N ASP A 59 2.63 5.44 3.62
CA ASP A 59 2.24 6.82 3.25
C ASP A 59 3.00 7.33 2.02
N ASP A 60 4.32 7.12 1.97
CA ASP A 60 5.16 7.48 0.82
C ASP A 60 4.71 6.74 -0.45
N TRP A 61 4.38 5.46 -0.32
CA TRP A 61 3.86 4.67 -1.42
C TRP A 61 2.47 5.17 -1.88
N VAL A 62 1.56 5.47 -0.95
CA VAL A 62 0.24 6.07 -1.23
C VAL A 62 0.38 7.39 -1.98
N PHE A 63 1.35 8.22 -1.57
CA PHE A 63 1.66 9.46 -2.23
C PHE A 63 2.17 9.24 -3.66
N ALA A 64 3.12 8.31 -3.84
CA ALA A 64 3.67 7.96 -5.14
C ALA A 64 2.60 7.42 -6.11
N GLN A 65 1.69 6.54 -5.65
CA GLN A 65 0.57 6.04 -6.47
C GLN A 65 -0.32 7.18 -6.99
N GLY A 66 -0.56 8.21 -6.15
CA GLY A 66 -1.32 9.39 -6.57
C GLY A 66 -0.61 10.22 -7.63
N ALA A 67 0.71 10.34 -7.55
CA ALA A 67 1.50 11.02 -8.56
C ALA A 67 1.48 10.25 -9.91
N THR A 68 1.61 8.92 -9.88
CA THR A 68 1.56 8.08 -11.07
C THR A 68 0.20 8.17 -11.77
N GLN A 69 -0.90 8.11 -11.03
CA GLN A 69 -2.24 8.26 -11.62
C GLN A 69 -2.48 9.63 -12.24
N GLN A 70 -1.90 10.70 -11.68
CA GLN A 70 -2.01 12.03 -12.25
C GLN A 70 -1.19 12.16 -13.54
N LEU A 71 -0.02 11.53 -13.60
CA LEU A 71 0.82 11.50 -14.80
C LEU A 71 0.15 10.73 -15.95
N ASP A 72 -0.44 9.57 -15.67
CA ASP A 72 -1.17 8.77 -16.67
C ASP A 72 -2.32 9.57 -17.30
N ARG A 73 -3.06 10.32 -16.48
CA ARG A 73 -4.17 11.18 -16.92
C ARG A 73 -3.75 12.39 -17.76
N LEU A 74 -2.47 12.78 -17.71
CA LEU A 74 -1.90 13.86 -18.52
C LEU A 74 -1.27 13.34 -19.83
N ALA A 75 -1.03 12.02 -19.92
CA ALA A 75 -0.38 11.37 -21.06
C ALA A 75 -1.36 10.71 -22.04
N GLY A 76 -2.66 10.68 -21.74
CA GLY A 76 -3.73 10.16 -22.61
C GLY A 76 -4.63 11.26 -23.14
#